data_AF-A0A3P9P739-F1
#
_entry.id   AF-A0A3P9P739-F1
#
_cell.length_a   1.000
_cell.length_b   1.000
_cell.length_c   1.000
_cell.angle_alpha   90.00
_cell.angle_beta   90.00
_cell.angle_gamma   90.00
#
_symmetry.space_group_name_H-M   'P 1'
#
loop_
_entity.id
_entity.type
_entity.pdbx_description
1 polymer ?
#
loop_
_entity_poly.entity_id
_entity_poly.type
_entity_poly.pdbx_seq_one_letter_code
_entity_poly.pdbx_strand_id
1 'polypeptide(L)'
;MSGMRTILTSTAAIASMGLGYGMWSVISPGEQRRKEMLKNLPESNPVRMEETRQRNAMLMQVLKDAAETSDNLARGLGPGK
;
A
#
# COMPACT_ATOMS: atom_id res chain seq x y z
N MET A 1 -30.76 -27.93 20.97
CA MET A 1 -30.54 -26.52 21.42
C MET A 1 -31.89 -25.90 21.70
N SER A 2 -32.13 -25.36 22.90
CA SER A 2 -33.44 -24.76 23.25
C SER A 2 -33.71 -23.50 22.41
N GLY A 3 -34.92 -23.37 21.86
CA GLY A 3 -35.29 -22.25 20.98
C GLY A 3 -35.07 -20.86 21.60
N MET A 4 -35.21 -20.75 22.93
CA MET A 4 -34.90 -19.52 23.68
C MET A 4 -33.44 -19.11 23.54
N ARG A 5 -32.51 -20.09 23.60
CA ARG A 5 -31.08 -19.81 23.41
C ARG A 5 -30.81 -19.33 21.99
N THR A 6 -31.44 -19.95 21.01
CA THR A 6 -31.29 -19.56 19.60
C THR A 6 -31.71 -18.10 19.37
N ILE A 7 -32.87 -17.69 19.89
CA ILE A 7 -33.38 -16.30 19.74
C ILE A 7 -32.45 -15.29 20.41
N LEU A 8 -31.97 -15.58 21.62
CA LEU A 8 -31.04 -14.70 22.33
C LEU A 8 -29.72 -14.57 21.56
N THR A 9 -29.17 -15.69 21.08
CA THR A 9 -27.90 -15.68 20.34
C THR A 9 -28.01 -14.98 18.99
N SER A 10 -29.12 -15.14 18.26
CA SER A 10 -29.31 -14.47 16.97
C SER A 10 -29.47 -12.96 17.13
N THR A 11 -30.22 -12.53 18.15
CA THR A 11 -30.39 -11.10 18.47
C THR A 11 -29.06 -10.46 18.85
N ALA A 12 -28.27 -11.13 19.70
CA ALA A 12 -26.95 -10.66 20.08
C ALA A 12 -25.99 -10.56 18.87
N ALA A 13 -26.07 -11.51 17.93
CA ALA A 13 -25.26 -11.48 16.71
C ALA A 13 -25.64 -10.32 15.77
N ILE A 14 -26.93 -10.02 15.62
CA ILE A 14 -27.38 -8.88 14.82
C ILE A 14 -26.94 -7.57 15.46
N ALA A 15 -27.07 -7.45 16.79
CA ALA A 15 -26.63 -6.27 17.53
C ALA A 15 -25.12 -6.03 17.39
N SER A 16 -24.29 -7.08 17.47
CA SER A 16 -22.84 -6.97 17.31
C SER A 16 -22.44 -6.58 15.88
N MET A 17 -23.12 -7.12 14.86
CA MET A 17 -22.92 -6.69 13.47
C MET A 17 -23.29 -5.22 13.25
N GLY A 18 -24.42 -4.77 13.82
CA GLY A 18 -24.85 -3.37 13.72
C GLY A 18 -23.86 -2.40 14.36
N LEU A 19 -23.33 -2.74 15.54
CA LEU A 19 -22.29 -1.96 16.21
C LEU A 19 -20.98 -1.94 15.41
N GLY A 20 -20.55 -3.08 14.88
CA GLY A 20 -19.35 -3.18 14.04
C GLY A 20 -19.47 -2.33 12.77
N TYR A 21 -20.62 -2.39 12.10
CA TYR A 21 -20.88 -1.58 10.90
C TYR A 21 -20.94 -0.08 11.22
N GLY A 22 -21.60 0.31 12.32
CA GLY A 22 -21.65 1.70 12.77
C GLY A 22 -20.27 2.26 13.13
N MET A 23 -19.42 1.47 13.79
CA MET A 23 -18.06 1.88 14.10
C MET A 23 -17.20 1.99 12.83
N TRP A 24 -17.36 1.06 11.89
CA TRP A 24 -16.66 1.11 10.60
C TRP A 24 -17.06 2.32 9.76
N SER A 25 -18.36 2.69 9.72
CA SER A 25 -18.82 3.82 8.90
C SER A 25 -18.28 5.18 9.39
N VAL A 26 -18.05 5.33 10.69
CA VAL A 26 -17.44 6.54 11.29
C VAL A 26 -15.94 6.62 10.98
N ILE A 27 -15.23 5.49 11.01
CA ILE A 27 -13.78 5.44 10.80
C ILE A 27 -13.43 5.43 9.30
N SER A 28 -14.25 4.80 8.47
CA SER A 28 -13.96 4.69 7.04
C SER A 28 -13.94 6.09 6.42
N PRO A 29 -12.84 6.51 5.78
CA PRO A 29 -12.81 7.78 5.07
C PRO A 29 -13.87 7.70 3.97
N GLY A 30 -14.88 8.58 4.06
CA GLY A 30 -15.96 8.64 3.07
C GLY A 30 -15.42 8.71 1.64
N GLU A 31 -16.21 8.28 0.65
CA GLU A 31 -15.76 8.17 -0.74
C GLU A 31 -15.08 9.44 -1.28
N GLN A 32 -15.55 10.62 -0.84
CA GLN A 32 -14.96 11.92 -1.16
C GLN A 32 -13.50 12.02 -0.70
N ARG A 33 -13.23 11.68 0.56
CA ARG A 33 -11.89 11.73 1.18
C ARG A 33 -10.97 10.66 0.59
N ARG A 34 -11.51 9.50 0.23
CA ARG A 34 -10.77 8.46 -0.52
C ARG A 34 -10.37 8.95 -1.92
N LYS A 35 -11.28 9.61 -2.64
CA LYS A 35 -10.99 10.21 -3.95
C LYS A 35 -9.97 11.35 -3.85
N GLU A 36 -10.01 12.16 -2.79
CA GLU A 36 -9.02 13.20 -2.53
C GLU A 36 -7.64 12.63 -2.18
N MET A 37 -7.57 11.57 -1.36
CA MET A 37 -6.32 10.86 -1.10
C MET A 37 -5.73 10.30 -2.39
N LEU A 38 -6.57 9.73 -3.27
CA LEU A 38 -6.14 9.21 -4.57
C LEU A 38 -5.58 10.29 -5.52
N LYS A 39 -6.08 11.53 -5.44
CA LYS A 39 -5.58 12.67 -6.22
C LYS A 39 -4.25 13.23 -5.70
N ASN A 40 -3.93 12.97 -4.43
CA ASN A 40 -2.70 13.39 -3.79
C ASN A 40 -1.57 12.37 -3.93
N LEU A 41 -1.79 11.23 -4.62
CA LEU A 41 -0.69 10.33 -4.92
C LEU A 41 0.28 10.98 -5.91
N PRO A 42 1.59 10.73 -5.75
CA PRO A 42 2.59 11.21 -6.71
C PRO A 42 2.33 10.66 -8.13
N GLU A 43 1.66 9.51 -8.24
CA GLU A 43 1.30 8.84 -9.50
C GLU A 43 0.15 9.51 -10.27
N SER A 44 -0.70 10.31 -9.61
CA SER A 44 -1.82 10.99 -10.28
C SER A 44 -1.42 12.31 -10.94
N ASN A 45 -0.19 12.77 -10.76
CA ASN A 45 0.33 13.96 -11.43
C ASN A 45 1.30 13.57 -12.56
N PRO A 46 0.91 13.75 -13.84
CA PRO A 46 1.75 13.35 -14.98
C PRO A 46 3.09 14.09 -15.02
N VAL A 47 3.16 15.33 -14.51
CA VAL A 47 4.40 16.12 -14.46
C VAL A 47 5.40 15.54 -13.46
N ARG A 48 4.92 15.10 -12.29
CA ARG A 48 5.74 14.44 -11.26
C ARG A 48 6.26 13.08 -11.71
N MET A 49 5.49 12.38 -12.54
CA MET A 49 5.89 11.11 -13.15
C MET A 49 7.05 11.31 -14.14
N GLU A 50 7.02 12.35 -14.95
CA GLU A 50 8.12 12.68 -15.87
C GLU A 50 9.39 13.07 -15.12
N GLU A 51 9.29 13.92 -14.10
CA GLU A 51 10.43 14.28 -13.23
C GLU A 51 11.04 13.03 -12.56
N THR A 52 10.19 12.15 -12.03
CA THR A 52 10.62 10.89 -11.40
C THR A 52 11.25 9.95 -12.41
N ARG A 53 10.71 9.87 -13.63
CA ARG A 53 11.27 9.03 -14.70
C ARG A 53 12.64 9.52 -15.14
N GLN A 54 12.83 10.83 -15.29
CA GLN A 54 14.14 11.41 -15.62
C GLN A 54 15.15 11.18 -14.50
N ARG A 55 14.75 11.42 -13.24
CA ARG A 55 15.59 11.13 -12.07
C ARG A 55 15.99 9.66 -12.00
N ASN A 56 15.04 8.76 -12.20
CA ASN A 56 15.31 7.31 -12.17
C ASN A 56 16.24 6.90 -13.32
N ALA A 57 16.09 7.47 -14.51
CA ALA A 57 17.00 7.22 -15.62
C ALA A 57 18.44 7.64 -15.29
N MET A 58 18.62 8.84 -14.71
CA MET A 58 19.94 9.32 -14.27
C MET A 58 20.54 8.44 -13.18
N LEU A 59 19.75 8.07 -12.16
CA LEU A 59 20.21 7.17 -11.10
C LEU A 59 20.60 5.80 -11.66
N MET A 60 19.83 5.25 -12.60
CA MET A 60 20.15 3.97 -13.23
C MET A 60 21.44 4.02 -14.05
N GLN A 61 21.73 5.15 -14.72
CA GLN A 61 23.01 5.34 -15.40
C GLN A 61 24.16 5.33 -14.38
N VAL A 62 24.07 6.11 -13.30
CA VAL A 62 25.11 6.14 -12.26
C VAL A 62 25.32 4.76 -11.61
N LEU A 63 24.25 4.03 -11.33
CA LEU A 63 24.33 2.68 -10.77
C LEU A 63 24.97 1.70 -11.75
N LYS A 64 24.69 1.83 -13.05
CA LYS A 64 25.29 0.99 -14.09
C LYS A 64 26.79 1.27 -14.22
N ASP A 65 27.17 2.55 -14.27
CA ASP A 65 28.57 2.97 -14.37
C ASP A 65 29.36 2.52 -13.12
N ALA A 66 28.78 2.66 -11.93
CA ALA A 66 29.35 2.17 -10.68
C ALA A 66 29.46 0.63 -10.66
N ALA A 67 28.49 -0.07 -11.25
CA ALA A 67 28.54 -1.53 -11.35
C ALA A 67 29.62 -2.03 -12.32
N GLU A 68 29.88 -1.28 -13.40
CA GLU A 68 30.91 -1.58 -14.40
C GLU A 68 32.32 -1.20 -13.95
N THR A 69 32.46 -0.37 -12.91
CA THR A 69 33.75 0.03 -12.34
C THR A 69 34.45 -1.12 -11.60
N SER A 70 35.79 -1.10 -11.56
CA SER A 70 36.64 -2.09 -10.86
C SER A 70 36.49 -2.06 -9.35
N ASP A 71 35.98 -0.95 -8.80
CA ASP A 71 35.76 -0.73 -7.37
C ASP A 71 34.47 -1.38 -6.87
N ASN A 72 33.69 -1.98 -7.78
CA ASN A 72 32.52 -2.76 -7.42
C ASN A 72 32.92 -4.04 -6.67
N LEU A 73 32.78 -4.01 -5.35
CA LEU A 73 33.05 -5.14 -4.45
C LEU A 73 32.26 -6.42 -4.84
N ALA A 74 31.05 -6.28 -5.39
CA ALA A 74 30.23 -7.41 -5.80
C ALA A 74 30.77 -8.12 -7.06
N ARG A 75 31.61 -7.45 -7.86
CA ARG A 75 32.24 -8.04 -9.05
C ARG A 75 33.39 -8.99 -8.69
N GLY A 76 34.10 -8.72 -7.60
CA GLY A 76 35.19 -9.57 -7.10
C GLY A 76 34.74 -10.77 -6.23
N LEU A 77 33.48 -10.76 -5.78
CA LEU A 77 32.86 -11.76 -4.90
C LEU A 77 31.84 -12.65 -5.63
N GLY A 78 31.94 -12.78 -6.96
CA GLY A 78 31.16 -13.74 -7.74
C GLY A 78 31.43 -15.20 -7.31
N PRO A 79 30.50 -16.14 -7.55
CA PRO A 79 30.54 -17.49 -7.02
C PRO A 79 31.70 -18.26 -7.65
N GLY A 80 32.83 -18.31 -6.95
CA GLY A 80 34.08 -18.84 -7.47
C GLY A 80 35.16 -18.85 -6.41
N LYS A 81 34.85 -19.39 -5.23
CA LYS A 81 35.79 -20.14 -4.39
C LYS A 81 35.03 -21.29 -3.76
#